data_AF-T1FST8-F1
#
_entry.id   AF-T1FST8-F1
#
_cell.length_a   1.000
_cell.length_b   1.000
_cell.length_c   1.000
_cell.angle_alpha   90.00
_cell.angle_beta   90.00
_cell.angle_gamma   90.00
#
_symmetry.space_group_name_H-M   'P 1'
#
loop_
_entity.id
_entity.type
_entity.pdbx_description
1 polymer ?
#
loop_
_entity_poly.entity_id
_entity_poly.type
_entity_poly.pdbx_seq_one_letter_code
_entity_poly.pdbx_strand_id
1 'polypeptide(L)'
;MEINSKLIELLKKSSIKLSATRSKDEDNEDKLFKHYYSLWGHTASGDDDDDDNVDGADDNDIPNNQKYDSIPKFYTKLPQANELLKQKLRDEGRSAFLQRKSKDLLDNLELQPKATKFLQTMWSLLEKYNSPPVLSNEQMLNYDDFKLVANQVSNKCKQFFRPSIFAKLLTDDPYGRISTLHFFNYIMRKVWLHQTRIALSLYDAAGLGFLRENDLESYILELIPTLPQLDSLDKSFYSFYVCMAVRKFFFFLDPLHIGKIKIQDVLTCTFLNDLLELRDEEMSKERQETNWFSTLFSFKVYGQYLKLDVDHNGMLSREELSKYNNGSLTPAFLDQVFQECLTYEGEMDYKTYLDFVLAMTHRECPQSIQYIFRILDTKHKGYLDVFDLNYFYRSMQEQIQQHILETVVSFEDIKNEIFDMVRPMKPNQITCQDLVKSGQASTIVGLLIDVNSFWSYENREAPNLNMPTEVADN
;
A
#
# COMPACT_ATOMS: atom_id res chain seq x y z
N MET A 1 7.72 -23.96 17.29
CA MET A 1 7.40 -22.88 18.24
C MET A 1 8.54 -21.90 18.31
N GLU A 2 9.73 -22.26 18.81
CA GLU A 2 10.91 -21.35 18.87
C GLU A 2 11.38 -20.77 17.51
N ILE A 3 11.17 -21.51 16.42
CA ILE A 3 11.58 -21.10 15.07
C ILE A 3 10.63 -20.07 14.45
N ASN A 4 9.33 -20.08 14.77
CA ASN A 4 8.38 -19.09 14.23
C ASN A 4 8.56 -17.74 14.92
N SER A 5 8.77 -17.74 16.24
CA SER A 5 9.11 -16.54 17.01
C SER A 5 10.45 -15.94 16.51
N LYS A 6 11.47 -16.77 16.25
CA LYS A 6 12.71 -16.35 15.57
C LYS A 6 12.50 -15.84 14.14
N LEU A 7 11.60 -16.45 13.36
CA LEU A 7 11.33 -16.05 11.97
C LEU A 7 10.76 -14.62 11.91
N ILE A 8 9.87 -14.29 12.85
CA ILE A 8 9.19 -13.02 12.94
C ILE A 8 10.12 -11.95 13.56
N GLU A 9 10.93 -12.32 14.55
CA GLU A 9 12.00 -11.48 15.09
C GLU A 9 13.06 -11.12 14.02
N LEU A 10 13.40 -12.07 13.13
CA LEU A 10 14.35 -11.88 12.03
C LEU A 10 13.80 -11.05 10.86
N LEU A 11 12.48 -11.08 10.64
CA LEU A 11 11.82 -10.19 9.68
C LEU A 11 11.78 -8.74 10.21
N LYS A 12 11.46 -8.54 11.49
CA LYS A 12 11.45 -7.23 12.18
C LYS A 12 12.81 -6.52 12.14
N LYS A 13 13.92 -7.24 12.35
CA LYS A 13 15.29 -6.66 12.32
C LYS A 13 15.73 -6.13 10.95
N SER A 14 15.05 -6.50 9.86
CA SER A 14 15.45 -6.12 8.49
C SER A 14 14.67 -4.95 7.88
N SER A 15 13.67 -4.42 8.58
CA SER A 15 12.78 -3.36 8.07
C SER A 15 13.35 -1.94 8.21
N ILE A 16 14.62 -1.78 8.59
CA ILE A 16 15.27 -0.46 8.72
C ILE A 16 16.20 -0.22 7.54
N LYS A 17 15.85 0.83 6.76
CA LYS A 17 16.54 1.46 5.61
C LYS A 17 16.26 0.86 4.22
N LEU A 18 15.23 1.42 3.58
CA LEU A 18 15.19 1.63 2.13
C LEU A 18 14.99 3.12 1.88
N SER A 19 16.10 3.83 1.61
CA SER A 19 16.05 5.16 1.00
C SER A 19 16.11 4.96 -0.51
N ALA A 20 15.09 5.43 -1.21
CA ALA A 20 15.01 5.39 -2.66
C ALA A 20 15.84 6.54 -3.24
N THR A 21 16.91 6.21 -3.98
CA THR A 21 17.57 7.15 -4.90
C THR A 21 17.05 6.85 -6.30
N ARG A 22 16.34 7.83 -6.87
CA ARG A 22 15.75 7.79 -8.22
C ARG A 22 16.77 8.36 -9.21
N SER A 23 17.24 7.58 -10.20
CA SER A 23 18.21 8.05 -11.20
C SER A 23 17.55 8.79 -12.37
N LYS A 24 18.33 9.65 -13.01
CA LYS A 24 17.98 10.62 -14.07
C LYS A 24 17.80 10.00 -15.47
N ASP A 25 17.34 8.76 -15.58
CA ASP A 25 17.33 8.03 -16.86
C ASP A 25 15.99 8.08 -17.63
N GLU A 26 14.93 8.65 -17.03
CA GLU A 26 13.58 8.74 -17.65
C GLU A 26 13.58 9.60 -18.94
N ASP A 27 14.46 10.60 -19.07
CA ASP A 27 14.52 11.50 -20.25
C ASP A 27 15.12 10.85 -21.52
N ASN A 28 15.79 9.71 -21.37
CA ASN A 28 16.47 9.02 -22.48
C ASN A 28 15.58 7.96 -23.13
N GLU A 29 14.67 7.34 -22.37
CA GLU A 29 13.70 6.37 -22.86
C GLU A 29 12.67 7.03 -23.79
N ASP A 30 12.19 8.22 -23.45
CA ASP A 30 11.22 8.96 -24.26
C ASP A 30 11.78 9.44 -25.61
N LYS A 31 13.09 9.74 -25.65
CA LYS A 31 13.79 10.10 -26.90
C LYS A 31 14.01 8.89 -27.80
N LEU A 32 14.38 7.74 -27.23
CA LEU A 32 14.48 6.49 -27.99
C LEU A 32 13.11 6.08 -28.54
N PHE A 33 12.05 6.20 -27.74
CA PHE A 33 10.69 5.85 -28.15
C PHE A 33 10.20 6.72 -29.31
N LYS A 34 10.39 8.04 -29.25
CA LYS A 34 10.06 8.96 -30.36
C LYS A 34 10.88 8.68 -31.63
N HIS A 35 12.15 8.33 -31.49
CA HIS A 35 13.00 7.98 -32.62
C HIS A 35 12.50 6.72 -33.33
N TYR A 36 12.18 5.66 -32.59
CA TYR A 36 11.66 4.42 -33.20
C TYR A 36 10.23 4.58 -33.74
N TYR A 37 9.39 5.38 -33.08
CA TYR A 37 8.02 5.64 -33.54
C TYR A 37 7.98 6.39 -34.88
N SER A 38 8.87 7.38 -35.07
CA SER A 38 8.99 8.10 -36.35
C SER A 38 9.58 7.25 -37.48
N LEU A 39 10.47 6.30 -37.15
CA LEU A 39 11.06 5.36 -38.11
C LEU A 39 10.10 4.27 -38.62
N TRP A 40 9.00 3.99 -37.91
CA TRP A 40 8.06 2.90 -38.22
C TRP A 40 6.80 3.31 -39.00
N GLY A 41 6.75 4.53 -39.53
CA GLY A 41 5.91 4.84 -40.70
C GLY A 41 4.67 5.70 -40.44
N HIS A 42 4.87 6.93 -39.95
CA HIS A 42 3.96 8.04 -40.26
C HIS A 42 4.80 9.23 -40.72
N THR A 43 4.92 9.38 -42.04
CA THR A 43 5.31 10.65 -42.64
C THR A 43 4.16 11.62 -42.40
N ALA A 44 4.40 12.62 -41.55
CA ALA A 44 3.55 13.79 -41.46
C ALA A 44 3.59 14.54 -42.80
N SER A 45 2.45 14.65 -43.46
CA SER A 45 2.13 15.67 -44.45
C SER A 45 0.61 15.84 -44.42
N GLY A 46 0.16 16.99 -43.95
CA GLY A 46 -1.24 17.39 -43.93
C GLY A 46 -1.76 17.79 -45.30
N ASP A 47 -3.09 17.79 -45.45
CA ASP A 47 -3.91 18.99 -45.60
C ASP A 47 -5.39 18.56 -45.76
N ASP A 48 -6.24 19.23 -44.97
CA ASP A 48 -7.62 19.69 -45.14
C ASP A 48 -8.69 18.97 -46.02
N ASP A 49 -9.91 19.12 -45.50
CA ASP A 49 -11.25 19.14 -46.12
C ASP A 49 -12.13 17.87 -46.16
N ASP A 50 -13.23 18.02 -45.39
CA ASP A 50 -14.63 17.74 -45.69
C ASP A 50 -15.25 16.32 -45.74
N ASP A 51 -16.34 16.25 -44.97
CA ASP A 51 -17.62 15.56 -45.17
C ASP A 51 -17.81 14.04 -45.00
N ASP A 52 -18.79 13.77 -44.11
CA ASP A 52 -19.92 12.86 -44.23
C ASP A 52 -19.71 11.35 -44.51
N ASN A 53 -20.13 10.57 -43.50
CA ASN A 53 -21.15 9.52 -43.62
C ASN A 53 -21.04 8.54 -44.81
N VAL A 54 -20.45 7.35 -44.59
CA VAL A 54 -20.82 6.16 -45.39
C VAL A 54 -20.77 4.89 -44.51
N ASP A 55 -21.98 4.36 -44.27
CA ASP A 55 -22.25 2.97 -43.94
C ASP A 55 -21.70 2.01 -45.00
N GLY A 56 -21.13 0.88 -44.55
CA GLY A 56 -20.98 -0.33 -45.35
C GLY A 56 -19.80 -0.36 -46.31
N ALA A 57 -18.72 -1.05 -45.92
CA ALA A 57 -17.74 -1.59 -46.85
C ALA A 57 -17.28 -2.98 -46.42
N ASP A 58 -17.32 -3.89 -47.39
CA ASP A 58 -17.02 -5.31 -47.34
C ASP A 58 -15.69 -5.67 -46.64
N ASP A 59 -15.76 -6.73 -45.84
CA ASP A 59 -14.66 -7.33 -45.06
C ASP A 59 -13.74 -8.23 -45.92
N ASN A 60 -13.45 -7.86 -47.18
CA ASN A 60 -12.83 -8.76 -48.15
C ASN A 60 -11.64 -8.21 -48.96
N ASP A 61 -10.91 -7.20 -48.48
CA ASP A 61 -9.61 -6.84 -49.07
C ASP A 61 -8.63 -6.27 -48.03
N ILE A 62 -8.14 -7.12 -47.13
CA ILE A 62 -6.89 -6.86 -46.41
C ILE A 62 -5.78 -7.64 -47.13
N PRO A 63 -4.75 -6.97 -47.68
CA PRO A 63 -3.64 -7.65 -48.34
C PRO A 63 -3.00 -8.63 -47.36
N ASN A 64 -2.89 -9.90 -47.78
CA ASN A 64 -2.32 -11.00 -47.02
C ASN A 64 -0.88 -10.68 -46.58
N ASN A 65 -0.73 -10.06 -45.41
CA ASN A 65 0.52 -9.49 -44.96
C ASN A 65 1.35 -10.57 -44.25
N GLN A 66 1.96 -11.45 -45.06
CA GLN A 66 2.88 -12.53 -44.65
C GLN A 66 4.04 -12.05 -43.75
N LYS A 67 4.26 -10.74 -43.62
CA LYS A 67 5.30 -10.15 -42.75
C LYS A 67 4.95 -10.12 -41.26
N TYR A 68 3.67 -10.28 -40.90
CA TYR A 68 3.24 -10.27 -39.50
C TYR A 68 3.14 -11.67 -38.87
N ASP A 69 3.22 -12.74 -39.66
CA ASP A 69 3.20 -14.12 -39.15
C ASP A 69 4.47 -14.49 -38.35
N SER A 70 5.57 -13.77 -38.55
CA SER A 70 6.81 -13.94 -37.78
C SER A 70 6.82 -13.16 -36.46
N ILE A 71 5.85 -12.28 -36.21
CA ILE A 71 5.78 -11.51 -34.97
C ILE A 71 5.01 -12.33 -33.93
N PRO A 72 5.61 -12.68 -32.77
CA PRO A 72 4.88 -13.35 -31.71
C PRO A 72 3.64 -12.55 -31.30
N LYS A 73 2.50 -13.22 -31.15
CA LYS A 73 1.30 -12.58 -30.61
C LYS A 73 1.54 -12.21 -29.15
N PHE A 74 1.82 -10.93 -28.88
CA PHE A 74 2.06 -10.41 -27.53
C PHE A 74 0.78 -10.07 -26.77
N TYR A 75 -0.34 -9.95 -27.48
CA TYR A 75 -1.65 -9.68 -26.91
C TYR A 75 -2.67 -10.72 -27.37
N THR A 76 -3.33 -11.34 -26.40
CA THR A 76 -4.48 -12.21 -26.62
C THR A 76 -5.67 -11.54 -25.98
N LYS A 77 -6.63 -11.11 -26.81
CA LYS A 77 -7.88 -10.49 -26.34
C LYS A 77 -8.58 -11.41 -25.35
N LEU A 78 -9.04 -10.85 -24.24
CA LEU A 78 -9.83 -11.60 -23.27
C LEU A 78 -11.15 -12.04 -23.91
N PRO A 79 -11.65 -13.25 -23.59
CA PRO A 79 -12.98 -13.67 -24.02
C PRO A 79 -14.04 -12.69 -23.53
N GLN A 80 -14.99 -12.36 -24.41
CA GLN A 80 -16.12 -11.49 -24.04
C GLN A 80 -17.08 -12.21 -23.08
N ALA A 81 -17.94 -11.45 -22.40
CA ALA A 81 -18.89 -11.98 -21.40
C ALA A 81 -19.86 -13.04 -21.97
N ASN A 82 -20.14 -12.98 -23.26
CA ASN A 82 -20.96 -13.95 -24.00
C ASN A 82 -20.20 -15.23 -24.39
N GLU A 83 -18.87 -15.26 -24.29
CA GLU A 83 -18.02 -16.40 -24.67
C GLU A 83 -17.71 -17.34 -23.50
N LEU A 84 -18.77 -17.85 -22.86
CA LEU A 84 -18.72 -18.63 -21.61
C LEU A 84 -17.76 -19.83 -21.64
N LEU A 85 -17.68 -20.56 -22.76
CA LEU A 85 -16.77 -21.70 -22.91
C LEU A 85 -15.30 -21.26 -22.93
N LYS A 86 -14.98 -20.17 -23.63
CA LYS A 86 -13.61 -19.64 -23.70
C LYS A 86 -13.17 -19.08 -22.35
N GLN A 87 -14.08 -18.49 -21.59
CA GLN A 87 -13.82 -18.06 -20.21
C GLN A 87 -13.50 -19.25 -19.32
N LYS A 88 -14.40 -20.25 -19.25
CA LYS A 88 -14.17 -21.46 -18.43
C LYS A 88 -12.88 -22.20 -18.80
N LEU A 89 -12.58 -22.33 -20.09
CA LEU A 89 -11.34 -22.96 -20.55
C LEU A 89 -10.09 -22.18 -20.10
N ARG A 90 -10.16 -20.84 -20.16
CA ARG A 90 -9.09 -19.97 -19.67
C ARG A 90 -8.92 -20.13 -18.16
N ASP A 91 -10.00 -20.12 -17.40
CA ASP A 91 -9.98 -20.23 -15.94
C ASP A 91 -9.41 -21.57 -15.49
N GLU A 92 -9.82 -22.68 -16.12
CA GLU A 92 -9.27 -24.01 -15.85
C GLU A 92 -7.79 -24.09 -16.25
N GLY A 93 -7.42 -23.58 -17.43
CA GLY A 93 -6.02 -23.57 -17.88
C GLY A 93 -5.11 -22.75 -16.96
N ARG A 94 -5.60 -21.61 -16.46
CA ARG A 94 -4.91 -20.77 -15.48
C ARG A 94 -4.78 -21.47 -14.14
N SER A 95 -5.86 -22.06 -13.64
CA SER A 95 -5.89 -22.79 -12.38
C SER A 95 -4.90 -23.96 -12.42
N ALA A 96 -4.90 -24.75 -13.50
CA ALA A 96 -3.95 -25.84 -13.72
C ALA A 96 -2.49 -25.33 -13.79
N PHE A 97 -2.24 -24.21 -14.48
CA PHE A 97 -0.91 -23.59 -14.53
C PHE A 97 -0.43 -23.12 -13.15
N LEU A 98 -1.27 -22.42 -12.40
CA LEU A 98 -0.95 -21.93 -11.06
C LEU A 98 -0.77 -23.09 -10.07
N GLN A 99 -1.59 -24.13 -10.15
CA GLN A 99 -1.41 -25.36 -9.37
C GLN A 99 -0.09 -26.06 -9.71
N ARG A 100 0.27 -26.14 -10.99
CA ARG A 100 1.58 -26.68 -11.39
C ARG A 100 2.72 -25.83 -10.84
N LYS A 101 2.62 -24.50 -10.94
CA LYS A 101 3.62 -23.59 -10.35
C LYS A 101 3.69 -23.71 -8.83
N SER A 102 2.56 -23.88 -8.16
CA SER A 102 2.49 -24.14 -6.72
C SER A 102 3.19 -25.46 -6.35
N LYS A 103 2.98 -26.53 -7.14
CA LYS A 103 3.69 -27.81 -6.99
C LYS A 103 5.19 -27.73 -7.31
N ASP A 104 5.58 -26.85 -8.24
CA ASP A 104 6.98 -26.58 -8.58
C ASP A 104 7.68 -25.79 -7.46
N LEU A 105 6.92 -24.97 -6.72
CA LEU A 105 7.41 -24.35 -5.49
C LEU A 105 7.66 -25.40 -4.41
N LEU A 106 8.46 -25.00 -3.44
CA LEU A 106 8.74 -25.83 -2.28
C LEU A 106 7.44 -26.00 -1.49
N ASP A 107 7.15 -27.25 -1.10
CA ASP A 107 5.93 -27.64 -0.40
C ASP A 107 5.95 -27.09 1.04
N ASN A 108 5.66 -25.80 1.18
CA ASN A 108 5.31 -25.19 2.45
C ASN A 108 3.84 -24.81 2.38
N LEU A 109 2.95 -25.81 2.49
CA LEU A 109 1.56 -25.53 2.86
C LEU A 109 1.56 -25.26 4.37
N GLU A 110 1.18 -24.03 4.71
CA GLU A 110 1.33 -23.36 6.00
C GLU A 110 0.34 -23.83 7.07
N LEU A 111 -0.12 -25.08 7.03
CA LEU A 111 -1.19 -25.55 7.92
C LEU A 111 -0.88 -26.79 8.74
N GLN A 112 0.38 -27.25 8.82
CA GLN A 112 0.73 -28.30 9.78
C GLN A 112 2.15 -28.15 10.36
N PRO A 113 2.38 -28.61 11.61
CA PRO A 113 3.71 -28.77 12.23
C PRO A 113 4.72 -29.59 11.41
N LYS A 114 4.29 -30.22 10.31
CA LYS A 114 5.10 -30.99 9.35
C LYS A 114 5.72 -30.14 8.22
N ALA A 115 5.24 -28.91 7.98
CA ALA A 115 5.81 -27.98 7.00
C ALA A 115 7.22 -27.47 7.40
N THR A 116 7.63 -27.74 8.64
CA THR A 116 8.94 -27.43 9.19
C THR A 116 10.07 -28.30 8.64
N LYS A 117 9.77 -29.46 8.02
CA LYS A 117 10.79 -30.47 7.71
C LYS A 117 11.78 -30.05 6.61
N PHE A 118 11.34 -29.36 5.57
CA PHE A 118 12.22 -28.96 4.47
C PHE A 118 13.18 -27.85 4.89
N LEU A 119 12.65 -26.78 5.50
CA LEU A 119 13.47 -25.66 5.96
C LEU A 119 14.42 -26.09 7.07
N GLN A 120 14.00 -27.01 7.95
CA GLN A 120 14.90 -27.67 8.90
C GLN A 120 15.98 -28.51 8.20
N THR A 121 15.65 -29.22 7.13
CA THR A 121 16.65 -30.00 6.35
C THR A 121 17.62 -29.09 5.62
N MET A 122 17.14 -27.98 5.05
CA MET A 122 17.98 -26.98 4.40
C MET A 122 18.91 -26.31 5.41
N TRP A 123 18.37 -25.90 6.57
CA TRP A 123 19.15 -25.33 7.66
C TRP A 123 20.21 -26.31 8.16
N SER A 124 19.85 -27.56 8.46
CA SER A 124 20.81 -28.56 8.95
C SER A 124 21.90 -28.91 7.93
N LEU A 125 21.57 -28.90 6.63
CA LEU A 125 22.57 -29.04 5.58
C LEU A 125 23.52 -27.85 5.55
N LEU A 126 23.01 -26.62 5.65
CA LEU A 126 23.87 -25.44 5.68
C LEU A 126 24.77 -25.40 6.92
N GLU A 127 24.25 -25.79 8.10
CA GLU A 127 25.05 -25.89 9.34
C GLU A 127 26.19 -26.91 9.21
N LYS A 128 25.95 -28.01 8.49
CA LYS A 128 26.96 -29.06 8.27
C LYS A 128 28.15 -28.59 7.44
N TYR A 129 27.96 -27.62 6.54
CA TYR A 129 28.98 -27.17 5.57
C TYR A 129 29.60 -25.81 5.95
N ASN A 130 29.80 -25.55 7.25
CA ASN A 130 30.40 -24.31 7.74
C ASN A 130 31.89 -24.18 7.34
N SER A 131 32.23 -23.10 6.65
CA SER A 131 33.56 -22.87 6.09
C SER A 131 34.52 -22.19 7.09
N PRO A 132 35.73 -22.73 7.30
CA PRO A 132 36.74 -22.09 8.15
C PRO A 132 37.26 -20.75 7.55
N PRO A 133 37.85 -19.86 8.36
CA PRO A 133 38.03 -19.95 9.81
C PRO A 133 36.77 -19.59 10.61
N VAL A 134 36.47 -20.35 11.65
CA VAL A 134 35.36 -20.05 12.58
C VAL A 134 35.85 -18.98 13.56
N LEU A 135 35.75 -17.71 13.16
CA LEU A 135 36.24 -16.56 13.93
C LEU A 135 35.18 -15.99 14.89
N SER A 136 33.91 -16.26 14.64
CA SER A 136 32.76 -15.80 15.43
C SER A 136 31.73 -16.92 15.56
N ASN A 137 30.68 -16.69 16.36
CA ASN A 137 29.50 -17.58 16.39
C ASN A 137 28.68 -17.55 15.08
N GLU A 138 29.05 -16.72 14.11
CA GLU A 138 28.36 -16.65 12.83
C GLU A 138 28.90 -17.73 11.89
N GLN A 139 28.00 -18.58 11.39
CA GLN A 139 28.34 -19.61 10.41
C GLN A 139 28.48 -18.99 9.02
N MET A 140 29.56 -19.35 8.35
CA MET A 140 29.95 -18.79 7.05
C MET A 140 30.07 -19.90 6.02
N LEU A 141 29.86 -19.56 4.75
CA LEU A 141 29.87 -20.49 3.64
C LEU A 141 30.69 -19.92 2.48
N ASN A 142 31.81 -20.55 2.13
CA ASN A 142 32.59 -20.25 0.93
C ASN A 142 31.89 -20.83 -0.31
N TYR A 143 32.39 -20.49 -1.50
CA TYR A 143 31.76 -20.91 -2.74
C TYR A 143 31.87 -22.42 -3.03
N ASP A 144 32.92 -23.08 -2.54
CA ASP A 144 33.10 -24.52 -2.74
C ASP A 144 32.12 -25.33 -1.88
N ASP A 145 31.98 -24.97 -0.61
CA ASP A 145 31.00 -25.53 0.30
C ASP A 145 29.57 -25.23 -0.16
N PHE A 146 29.32 -24.02 -0.70
CA PHE A 146 28.05 -23.68 -1.36
C PHE A 146 27.72 -24.63 -2.52
N LYS A 147 28.69 -25.02 -3.35
CA LYS A 147 28.52 -26.01 -4.42
C LYS A 147 28.29 -27.43 -3.87
N LEU A 148 28.96 -27.79 -2.77
CA LEU A 148 28.73 -29.08 -2.10
C LEU A 148 27.30 -29.21 -1.57
N VAL A 149 26.79 -28.15 -0.92
CA VAL A 149 25.38 -28.09 -0.48
C VAL A 149 24.44 -28.16 -1.69
N ALA A 150 24.74 -27.43 -2.77
CA ALA A 150 23.93 -27.43 -4.00
C ALA A 150 23.76 -28.84 -4.63
N ASN A 151 24.74 -29.73 -4.42
CA ASN A 151 24.68 -31.10 -4.91
C ASN A 151 23.83 -32.03 -4.03
N GLN A 152 23.59 -31.66 -2.77
CA GLN A 152 22.82 -32.47 -1.81
C GLN A 152 21.36 -32.05 -1.72
N VAL A 153 21.04 -30.82 -2.12
CA VAL A 153 19.66 -30.32 -2.12
C VAL A 153 18.86 -30.87 -3.29
N SER A 154 17.53 -30.91 -3.13
CA SER A 154 16.61 -31.38 -4.18
C SER A 154 16.65 -30.47 -5.42
N ASN A 155 16.21 -30.99 -6.58
CA ASN A 155 16.18 -30.22 -7.83
C ASN A 155 15.38 -28.91 -7.72
N LYS A 156 14.31 -28.86 -6.90
CA LYS A 156 13.54 -27.64 -6.63
C LYS A 156 14.39 -26.52 -6.01
N CYS A 157 15.44 -26.86 -5.27
CA CYS A 157 16.27 -25.91 -4.53
C CYS A 157 17.45 -25.39 -5.33
N LYS A 158 17.87 -26.10 -6.38
CA LYS A 158 19.05 -25.74 -7.18
C LYS A 158 18.98 -24.33 -7.76
N GLN A 159 17.78 -23.79 -7.98
CA GLN A 159 17.57 -22.41 -8.42
C GLN A 159 18.10 -21.35 -7.43
N PHE A 160 18.19 -21.67 -6.13
CA PHE A 160 18.74 -20.78 -5.11
C PHE A 160 20.27 -20.83 -5.03
N PHE A 161 20.89 -21.89 -5.58
CA PHE A 161 22.33 -22.10 -5.55
C PHE A 161 23.05 -21.59 -6.81
N ARG A 162 22.56 -20.48 -7.40
CA ARG A 162 23.19 -19.87 -8.58
C ARG A 162 24.43 -19.04 -8.17
N PRO A 163 25.49 -19.00 -9.00
CA PRO A 163 26.66 -18.17 -8.72
C PRO A 163 26.31 -16.69 -8.51
N SER A 164 25.33 -16.18 -9.26
CA SER A 164 24.83 -14.81 -9.14
C SER A 164 24.20 -14.51 -7.76
N ILE A 165 23.61 -15.52 -7.10
CA ILE A 165 23.02 -15.36 -5.77
C ILE A 165 24.13 -15.32 -4.73
N PHE A 166 25.13 -16.20 -4.85
CA PHE A 166 26.31 -16.19 -3.98
C PHE A 166 27.02 -14.82 -4.06
N ALA A 167 27.31 -14.34 -5.28
CA ALA A 167 27.94 -13.03 -5.48
C ALA A 167 27.10 -11.87 -4.92
N LYS A 168 25.77 -11.95 -4.97
CA LYS A 168 24.88 -10.92 -4.41
C LYS A 168 24.90 -10.89 -2.88
N LEU A 169 25.11 -12.04 -2.23
CA LEU A 169 25.15 -12.18 -0.78
C LEU A 169 26.57 -12.08 -0.21
N LEU A 170 27.58 -11.96 -1.08
CA LEU A 170 28.95 -11.72 -0.70
C LEU A 170 29.06 -10.32 -0.12
N THR A 171 29.39 -10.26 1.16
CA THR A 171 29.79 -9.04 1.85
C THR A 171 31.31 -8.93 1.85
N ASP A 172 31.88 -7.87 2.41
CA ASP A 172 33.33 -7.65 2.51
C ASP A 172 34.03 -8.62 3.50
N ASP A 173 33.69 -9.91 3.47
CA ASP A 173 34.40 -10.96 4.21
C ASP A 173 35.76 -11.22 3.52
N PRO A 174 36.89 -11.11 4.25
CA PRO A 174 38.24 -11.23 3.67
C PRO A 174 38.55 -12.63 3.14
N TYR A 175 37.72 -13.63 3.43
CA TYR A 175 37.86 -15.00 2.97
C TYR A 175 36.87 -15.36 1.85
N GLY A 176 36.09 -14.39 1.35
CA GLY A 176 35.16 -14.59 0.25
C GLY A 176 33.96 -15.49 0.61
N ARG A 177 33.45 -15.40 1.83
CA ARG A 177 32.34 -16.22 2.34
C ARG A 177 31.05 -15.40 2.50
N ILE A 178 29.91 -16.10 2.46
CA ILE A 178 28.60 -15.54 2.77
C ILE A 178 28.12 -16.05 4.13
N SER A 179 27.31 -15.26 4.83
CA SER A 179 26.66 -15.71 6.07
C SER A 179 25.57 -16.73 5.77
N THR A 180 25.67 -17.89 6.41
CA THR A 180 24.69 -18.98 6.29
C THR A 180 23.28 -18.52 6.67
N LEU A 181 23.17 -17.71 7.73
CA LEU A 181 21.90 -17.17 8.19
C LEU A 181 21.29 -16.23 7.13
N HIS A 182 22.09 -15.32 6.58
CA HIS A 182 21.60 -14.40 5.54
C HIS A 182 21.18 -15.15 4.26
N PHE A 183 21.91 -16.18 3.85
CA PHE A 183 21.52 -17.00 2.71
C PHE A 183 20.23 -17.78 2.95
N PHE A 184 20.09 -18.40 4.13
CA PHE A 184 18.85 -19.09 4.50
C PHE A 184 17.66 -18.13 4.50
N ASN A 185 17.82 -16.95 5.09
CA ASN A 185 16.79 -15.90 5.09
C ASN A 185 16.44 -15.42 3.67
N TYR A 186 17.41 -15.35 2.76
CA TYR A 186 17.16 -15.04 1.36
C TYR A 186 16.28 -16.12 0.69
N ILE A 187 16.59 -17.41 0.88
CA ILE A 187 15.77 -18.51 0.36
C ILE A 187 14.35 -18.42 0.89
N MET A 188 14.21 -18.27 2.21
CA MET A 188 12.92 -18.12 2.89
C MET A 188 12.06 -17.03 2.26
N ARG A 189 12.61 -15.81 2.16
CA ARG A 189 11.90 -14.66 1.58
C ARG A 189 11.52 -14.90 0.13
N LYS A 190 12.38 -15.53 -0.66
CA LYS A 190 12.08 -15.83 -2.07
C LYS A 190 10.97 -16.85 -2.21
N VAL A 191 11.01 -17.94 -1.45
CA VAL A 191 9.94 -18.95 -1.46
C VAL A 191 8.61 -18.33 -1.08
N TRP A 192 8.59 -17.60 0.02
CA TRP A 192 7.41 -16.90 0.51
C TRP A 192 6.84 -15.93 -0.53
N LEU A 193 7.68 -15.06 -1.11
CA LEU A 193 7.22 -14.09 -2.12
C LEU A 193 6.61 -14.80 -3.33
N HIS A 194 7.19 -15.91 -3.78
CA HIS A 194 6.63 -16.70 -4.87
C HIS A 194 5.30 -17.36 -4.49
N GLN A 195 5.18 -17.89 -3.27
CA GLN A 195 3.95 -18.50 -2.77
C GLN A 195 2.83 -17.47 -2.67
N THR A 196 3.09 -16.34 -2.02
CA THR A 196 2.11 -15.24 -1.89
C THR A 196 1.71 -14.70 -3.26
N ARG A 197 2.67 -14.57 -4.19
CA ARG A 197 2.36 -14.17 -5.57
C ARG A 197 1.42 -15.16 -6.25
N ILE A 198 1.66 -16.47 -6.11
CA ILE A 198 0.79 -17.49 -6.70
C ILE A 198 -0.60 -17.44 -6.04
N ALA A 199 -0.65 -17.34 -4.70
CA ALA A 199 -1.90 -17.25 -3.95
C ALA A 199 -2.75 -16.07 -4.42
N LEU A 200 -2.19 -14.86 -4.47
CA LEU A 200 -2.87 -13.68 -4.98
C LEU A 200 -3.27 -13.85 -6.46
N SER A 201 -2.43 -14.47 -7.28
CA SER A 201 -2.73 -14.70 -8.70
C SER A 201 -3.90 -15.65 -8.95
N LEU A 202 -4.31 -16.46 -7.96
CA LEU A 202 -5.51 -17.30 -8.06
C LEU A 202 -6.79 -16.46 -8.09
N TYR A 203 -6.78 -15.26 -7.48
CA TYR A 203 -7.94 -14.36 -7.45
C TYR A 203 -7.96 -13.37 -8.62
N ASP A 204 -6.86 -13.22 -9.36
CA ASP A 204 -6.84 -12.47 -10.63
C ASP A 204 -7.44 -13.34 -11.75
N ALA A 205 -8.78 -13.35 -11.86
CA ALA A 205 -9.49 -14.13 -12.87
C ALA A 205 -9.03 -13.77 -14.30
N ALA A 206 -8.82 -12.48 -14.56
CA ALA A 206 -8.41 -11.99 -15.88
C ALA A 206 -6.95 -12.31 -16.22
N GLY A 207 -6.08 -12.46 -15.22
CA GLY A 207 -4.67 -12.75 -15.44
C GLY A 207 -3.82 -11.59 -15.86
N LEU A 208 -4.25 -10.38 -15.53
CA LEU A 208 -3.57 -9.17 -15.95
C LEU A 208 -2.51 -8.71 -14.93
N GLY A 209 -2.41 -9.39 -13.78
CA GLY A 209 -1.48 -9.04 -12.70
C GLY A 209 -2.02 -8.00 -11.72
N PHE A 210 -3.35 -7.80 -11.70
CA PHE A 210 -4.02 -6.84 -10.83
C PHE A 210 -5.17 -7.52 -10.08
N LEU A 211 -5.50 -6.98 -8.90
CA LEU A 211 -6.62 -7.38 -8.09
C LEU A 211 -7.64 -6.24 -8.03
N ARG A 212 -8.91 -6.59 -8.14
CA ARG A 212 -10.04 -5.73 -7.79
C ARG A 212 -10.38 -5.90 -6.32
N GLU A 213 -11.27 -5.04 -5.82
CA GLU A 213 -11.69 -5.05 -4.43
C GLU A 213 -12.21 -6.43 -4.01
N ASN A 214 -13.19 -6.97 -4.74
CA ASN A 214 -13.77 -8.31 -4.50
C ASN A 214 -12.73 -9.44 -4.54
N ASP A 215 -11.69 -9.31 -5.38
CA ASP A 215 -10.63 -10.32 -5.49
C ASP A 215 -9.81 -10.35 -4.19
N LEU A 216 -9.48 -9.16 -3.67
CA LEU A 216 -8.75 -9.03 -2.41
C LEU A 216 -9.63 -9.36 -1.19
N GLU A 217 -10.92 -9.01 -1.21
CA GLU A 217 -11.89 -9.41 -0.18
C GLU A 217 -11.93 -10.93 -0.05
N SER A 218 -12.05 -11.63 -1.18
CA SER A 218 -12.06 -13.11 -1.21
C SER A 218 -10.77 -13.70 -0.66
N TYR A 219 -9.61 -13.14 -1.05
CA TYR A 219 -8.32 -13.55 -0.51
C TYR A 219 -8.22 -13.37 1.00
N ILE A 220 -8.59 -12.19 1.52
CA ILE A 220 -8.52 -11.91 2.96
C ILE A 220 -9.50 -12.80 3.73
N LEU A 221 -10.72 -13.00 3.23
CA LEU A 221 -11.71 -13.87 3.84
C LEU A 221 -11.19 -15.32 4.00
N GLU A 222 -10.54 -15.85 2.97
CA GLU A 222 -9.93 -17.19 3.02
C GLU A 222 -8.67 -17.23 3.90
N LEU A 223 -8.00 -16.09 4.09
CA LEU A 223 -6.83 -15.99 4.95
C LEU A 223 -7.21 -15.97 6.44
N ILE A 224 -8.34 -15.38 6.83
CA ILE A 224 -8.77 -15.21 8.25
C ILE A 224 -8.60 -16.49 9.09
N PRO A 225 -9.10 -17.68 8.69
CA PRO A 225 -8.99 -18.90 9.50
C PRO A 225 -7.56 -19.42 9.69
N THR A 226 -6.59 -18.85 8.98
CA THR A 226 -5.17 -19.20 9.09
C THR A 226 -4.37 -18.25 9.98
N LEU A 227 -5.02 -17.22 10.53
CA LEU A 227 -4.41 -16.16 11.33
C LEU A 227 -4.87 -16.31 12.80
N PRO A 228 -4.05 -16.87 13.70
CA PRO A 228 -4.44 -17.13 15.10
C PRO A 228 -4.88 -15.87 15.84
N GLN A 229 -4.31 -14.71 15.50
CA GLN A 229 -4.68 -13.42 16.11
C GLN A 229 -6.10 -12.96 15.74
N LEU A 230 -6.77 -13.63 14.80
CA LEU A 230 -8.16 -13.42 14.39
C LEU A 230 -9.10 -14.56 14.82
N ASP A 231 -8.62 -15.57 15.57
CA ASP A 231 -9.44 -16.72 15.97
C ASP A 231 -10.66 -16.33 16.81
N SER A 232 -10.55 -15.24 17.59
CA SER A 232 -11.63 -14.71 18.42
C SER A 232 -12.65 -13.86 17.64
N LEU A 233 -12.45 -13.65 16.34
CA LEU A 233 -13.30 -12.79 15.53
C LEU A 233 -14.64 -13.48 15.24
N ASP A 234 -15.75 -12.84 15.60
CA ASP A 234 -17.08 -13.36 15.28
C ASP A 234 -17.34 -13.30 13.77
N LYS A 235 -17.96 -14.33 13.20
CA LYS A 235 -18.31 -14.41 11.77
C LYS A 235 -19.23 -13.26 11.34
N SER A 236 -20.08 -12.77 12.23
CA SER A 236 -20.93 -11.59 11.97
C SER A 236 -20.11 -10.32 11.72
N PHE A 237 -18.87 -10.24 12.23
CA PHE A 237 -17.98 -9.11 12.04
C PHE A 237 -17.09 -9.23 10.79
N TYR A 238 -17.09 -10.38 10.10
CA TYR A 238 -16.16 -10.63 8.99
C TYR A 238 -16.31 -9.60 7.87
N SER A 239 -17.53 -9.19 7.51
CA SER A 239 -17.74 -8.19 6.45
C SER A 239 -17.09 -6.84 6.79
N PHE A 240 -17.20 -6.39 8.04
CA PHE A 240 -16.59 -5.14 8.51
C PHE A 240 -15.08 -5.24 8.59
N TYR A 241 -14.55 -6.37 9.10
CA TYR A 241 -13.12 -6.63 9.16
C TYR A 241 -12.49 -6.69 7.76
N VAL A 242 -13.10 -7.45 6.84
CA VAL A 242 -12.61 -7.60 5.47
C VAL A 242 -12.64 -6.24 4.77
N CYS A 243 -13.73 -5.47 4.91
CA CYS A 243 -13.80 -4.10 4.40
C CYS A 243 -12.63 -3.25 4.92
N MET A 244 -12.43 -3.22 6.25
CA MET A 244 -11.32 -2.49 6.89
C MET A 244 -9.93 -2.91 6.39
N ALA A 245 -9.70 -4.21 6.23
CA ALA A 245 -8.45 -4.74 5.76
C ALA A 245 -8.21 -4.36 4.28
N VAL A 246 -9.20 -4.57 3.41
CA VAL A 246 -9.12 -4.24 1.98
C VAL A 246 -8.96 -2.74 1.75
N ARG A 247 -9.65 -1.90 2.52
CA ARG A 247 -9.49 -0.44 2.44
C ARG A 247 -8.06 0.01 2.66
N LYS A 248 -7.30 -0.62 3.57
CA LYS A 248 -5.87 -0.32 3.75
C LYS A 248 -5.08 -0.49 2.45
N PHE A 249 -5.34 -1.55 1.67
CA PHE A 249 -4.65 -1.78 0.42
C PHE A 249 -5.09 -0.79 -0.67
N PHE A 250 -6.39 -0.63 -0.87
CA PHE A 250 -6.92 0.23 -1.94
C PHE A 250 -6.63 1.72 -1.70
N PHE A 251 -6.69 2.18 -0.46
CA PHE A 251 -6.39 3.58 -0.12
C PHE A 251 -4.95 3.95 -0.51
N PHE A 252 -3.97 3.08 -0.23
CA PHE A 252 -2.55 3.40 -0.49
C PHE A 252 -2.04 2.95 -1.87
N LEU A 253 -2.62 1.91 -2.48
CA LEU A 253 -2.16 1.34 -3.76
C LEU A 253 -3.00 1.73 -4.97
N ASP A 254 -4.19 2.31 -4.75
CA ASP A 254 -5.05 2.83 -5.83
C ASP A 254 -5.40 4.32 -5.61
N PRO A 255 -4.39 5.23 -5.59
CA PRO A 255 -4.60 6.66 -5.32
C PRO A 255 -5.42 7.38 -6.41
N LEU A 256 -5.64 6.74 -7.56
CA LEU A 256 -6.45 7.27 -8.66
C LEU A 256 -7.85 6.65 -8.71
N HIS A 257 -8.20 5.79 -7.74
CA HIS A 257 -9.50 5.11 -7.65
C HIS A 257 -9.91 4.39 -8.95
N ILE A 258 -8.96 3.71 -9.59
CA ILE A 258 -9.19 2.93 -10.82
C ILE A 258 -9.94 1.62 -10.51
N GLY A 259 -9.97 1.21 -9.25
CA GLY A 259 -10.55 -0.04 -8.77
C GLY A 259 -9.65 -1.25 -9.01
N LYS A 260 -8.33 -1.02 -9.20
CA LYS A 260 -7.35 -2.08 -9.51
C LYS A 260 -5.99 -1.79 -8.87
N ILE A 261 -5.48 -2.75 -8.12
CA ILE A 261 -4.13 -2.70 -7.53
C ILE A 261 -3.23 -3.77 -8.16
N LYS A 262 -1.95 -3.48 -8.41
CA LYS A 262 -1.03 -4.50 -8.95
C LYS A 262 -0.68 -5.51 -7.85
N ILE A 263 -0.64 -6.79 -8.21
CA ILE A 263 -0.14 -7.85 -7.30
C ILE A 263 1.30 -7.56 -6.87
N GLN A 264 2.11 -6.96 -7.75
CA GLN A 264 3.48 -6.58 -7.41
C GLN A 264 3.51 -5.53 -6.29
N ASP A 265 2.66 -4.52 -6.36
CA ASP A 265 2.59 -3.45 -5.36
C ASP A 265 2.14 -4.02 -4.01
N VAL A 266 1.16 -4.94 -4.02
CA VAL A 266 0.73 -5.69 -2.82
C VAL A 266 1.88 -6.49 -2.20
N LEU A 267 2.72 -7.15 -3.01
CA LEU A 267 3.85 -7.94 -2.50
C LEU A 267 4.98 -7.07 -1.92
N THR A 268 5.07 -5.81 -2.34
CA THR A 268 6.14 -4.89 -1.93
C THR A 268 5.72 -3.93 -0.82
N CYS A 269 4.43 -3.82 -0.51
CA CYS A 269 3.96 -2.93 0.52
C CYS A 269 4.31 -3.44 1.93
N THR A 270 4.40 -2.52 2.88
CA THR A 270 4.73 -2.85 4.27
C THR A 270 3.54 -3.50 4.99
N PHE A 271 2.31 -3.09 4.69
CA PHE A 271 1.11 -3.56 5.37
C PHE A 271 0.71 -5.00 5.03
N LEU A 272 1.18 -5.58 3.93
CA LEU A 272 1.07 -7.04 3.72
C LEU A 272 1.84 -7.80 4.81
N ASN A 273 3.00 -7.28 5.24
CA ASN A 273 3.74 -7.89 6.34
C ASN A 273 3.00 -7.72 7.67
N ASP A 274 2.38 -6.57 7.92
CA ASP A 274 1.56 -6.35 9.13
C ASP A 274 0.38 -7.32 9.19
N LEU A 275 -0.30 -7.57 8.06
CA LEU A 275 -1.38 -8.57 7.97
C LEU A 275 -0.87 -9.99 8.24
N LEU A 276 0.29 -10.35 7.73
CA LEU A 276 0.86 -11.69 7.90
C LEU A 276 1.56 -11.89 9.26
N GLU A 277 1.89 -10.80 9.96
CA GLU A 277 2.36 -10.82 11.35
C GLU A 277 1.29 -11.39 12.30
N LEU A 278 0.01 -11.33 11.92
CA LEU A 278 -1.10 -11.94 12.66
C LEU A 278 -1.02 -13.47 12.81
N ARG A 279 -0.03 -14.10 12.16
CA ARG A 279 0.30 -15.52 12.34
C ARG A 279 1.11 -15.79 13.59
N ASP A 280 1.71 -14.76 14.19
CA ASP A 280 2.42 -14.88 15.44
C ASP A 280 1.42 -15.02 16.59
N GLU A 281 1.36 -16.20 17.22
CA GLU A 281 0.50 -16.40 18.40
C GLU A 281 0.96 -15.54 19.60
N GLU A 282 2.24 -15.17 19.65
CA GLU A 282 2.85 -14.46 20.77
C GLU A 282 2.93 -12.93 20.53
N MET A 283 2.14 -12.38 19.60
CA MET A 283 2.12 -10.93 19.36
C MET A 283 1.84 -10.15 20.65
N SER A 284 2.72 -9.21 20.99
CA SER A 284 2.55 -8.34 22.15
C SER A 284 1.30 -7.47 22.03
N LYS A 285 0.69 -7.13 23.18
CA LYS A 285 -0.48 -6.24 23.22
C LYS A 285 -0.21 -4.88 22.57
N GLU A 286 0.95 -4.28 22.83
CA GLU A 286 1.38 -3.01 22.20
C GLU A 286 1.38 -3.10 20.67
N ARG A 287 1.81 -4.25 20.12
CA ARG A 287 1.79 -4.46 18.67
C ARG A 287 0.37 -4.65 18.16
N GLN A 288 -0.48 -5.36 18.90
CA GLN A 288 -1.90 -5.45 18.57
C GLN A 288 -2.57 -4.07 18.57
N GLU A 289 -2.23 -3.17 19.49
CA GLU A 289 -2.78 -1.81 19.56
C GLU A 289 -2.32 -0.87 18.43
N THR A 290 -1.32 -1.25 17.65
CA THR A 290 -0.76 -0.44 16.56
C THR A 290 -0.91 -1.07 15.17
N ASN A 291 -1.11 -2.39 15.10
CA ASN A 291 -1.29 -3.09 13.83
C ASN A 291 -2.74 -2.98 13.36
N TRP A 292 -2.95 -2.30 12.22
CA TRP A 292 -4.24 -2.06 11.58
C TRP A 292 -5.10 -3.32 11.42
N PHE A 293 -4.47 -4.48 11.19
CA PHE A 293 -5.17 -5.74 10.91
C PHE A 293 -5.47 -6.56 12.17
N SER A 294 -4.94 -6.17 13.33
CA SER A 294 -5.19 -6.94 14.56
C SER A 294 -6.66 -6.86 14.96
N THR A 295 -7.14 -7.90 15.65
CA THR A 295 -8.49 -7.90 16.24
C THR A 295 -8.70 -6.69 17.15
N LEU A 296 -7.73 -6.38 18.03
CA LEU A 296 -7.84 -5.27 18.98
C LEU A 296 -7.96 -3.91 18.28
N PHE A 297 -7.15 -3.66 17.25
CA PHE A 297 -7.20 -2.41 16.51
C PHE A 297 -8.47 -2.30 15.66
N SER A 298 -8.89 -3.39 15.02
CA SER A 298 -10.12 -3.43 14.22
C SER A 298 -11.37 -3.11 15.06
N PHE A 299 -11.45 -3.68 16.27
CA PHE A 299 -12.53 -3.34 17.21
C PHE A 299 -12.44 -1.93 17.74
N LYS A 300 -11.23 -1.37 17.91
CA LYS A 300 -11.07 0.04 18.29
C LYS A 300 -11.63 0.98 17.22
N VAL A 301 -11.29 0.77 15.94
CA VAL A 301 -11.77 1.61 14.83
C VAL A 301 -13.28 1.45 14.64
N TYR A 302 -13.78 0.20 14.62
CA TYR A 302 -15.21 -0.03 14.48
C TYR A 302 -16.01 0.44 15.70
N GLY A 303 -15.47 0.28 16.91
CA GLY A 303 -16.08 0.80 18.13
C GLY A 303 -16.14 2.32 18.17
N GLN A 304 -15.14 3.01 17.59
CA GLN A 304 -15.20 4.46 17.40
C GLN A 304 -16.32 4.84 16.42
N TYR A 305 -16.47 4.12 15.32
CA TYR A 305 -17.58 4.32 14.38
C TYR A 305 -18.95 4.19 15.07
N LEU A 306 -19.18 3.09 15.79
CA LEU A 306 -20.43 2.85 16.52
C LEU A 306 -20.68 3.86 17.65
N LYS A 307 -19.63 4.44 18.22
CA LYS A 307 -19.78 5.50 19.22
C LYS A 307 -20.23 6.83 18.59
N LEU A 308 -19.85 7.07 17.34
CA LEU A 308 -20.25 8.27 16.60
C LEU A 308 -21.67 8.14 16.05
N ASP A 309 -22.04 6.97 15.54
CA ASP A 309 -23.38 6.62 15.02
C ASP A 309 -24.38 6.48 16.20
N VAL A 310 -24.97 7.61 16.60
CA VAL A 310 -25.83 7.73 17.79
C VAL A 310 -27.24 7.22 17.49
N ASP A 311 -27.72 7.42 16.28
CA ASP A 311 -29.06 6.96 15.87
C ASP A 311 -29.06 5.48 15.42
N HIS A 312 -27.87 4.87 15.28
CA HIS A 312 -27.64 3.49 14.92
C HIS A 312 -28.20 3.14 13.53
N ASN A 313 -28.21 4.10 12.62
CA ASN A 313 -28.69 3.92 11.26
C ASN A 313 -27.62 3.27 10.34
N GLY A 314 -26.38 3.14 10.82
CA GLY A 314 -25.27 2.52 10.11
C GLY A 314 -24.49 3.46 9.20
N MET A 315 -24.77 4.76 9.21
CA MET A 315 -24.06 5.84 8.55
C MET A 315 -23.69 6.94 9.57
N LEU A 316 -22.90 7.93 9.15
CA LEU A 316 -22.52 9.05 9.99
C LEU A 316 -22.94 10.37 9.35
N SER A 317 -23.77 11.12 10.06
CA SER A 317 -24.06 12.51 9.75
C SER A 317 -22.85 13.43 10.03
N ARG A 318 -22.91 14.66 9.53
CA ARG A 318 -21.90 15.70 9.77
C ARG A 318 -21.78 16.03 11.26
N GLU A 319 -22.91 16.07 11.97
CA GLU A 319 -23.00 16.31 13.39
C GLU A 319 -22.38 15.17 14.20
N GLU A 320 -22.54 13.92 13.78
CA GLU A 320 -21.93 12.77 14.44
C GLU A 320 -20.42 12.72 14.22
N LEU A 321 -19.96 12.90 12.98
CA LEU A 321 -18.53 12.93 12.68
C LEU A 321 -17.83 14.11 13.37
N SER A 322 -18.54 15.19 13.68
CA SER A 322 -17.97 16.32 14.43
C SER A 322 -17.38 15.91 15.78
N LYS A 323 -17.88 14.84 16.42
CA LYS A 323 -17.40 14.31 17.70
C LYS A 323 -16.11 13.48 17.55
N TYR A 324 -15.66 13.21 16.33
CA TYR A 324 -14.39 12.52 16.07
C TYR A 324 -13.22 13.28 16.72
N ASN A 325 -12.26 12.53 17.31
CA ASN A 325 -11.15 13.09 18.07
C ASN A 325 -11.58 14.18 19.08
N ASN A 326 -12.67 13.91 19.81
CA ASN A 326 -13.20 14.80 20.86
C ASN A 326 -13.58 16.20 20.35
N GLY A 327 -14.15 16.31 19.14
CA GLY A 327 -14.62 17.62 18.67
C GLY A 327 -13.54 18.53 18.12
N SER A 328 -12.32 18.03 17.94
CA SER A 328 -11.16 18.87 17.60
C SER A 328 -11.13 19.36 16.16
N LEU A 329 -11.91 18.76 15.27
CA LEU A 329 -11.97 19.15 13.85
C LEU A 329 -12.85 20.38 13.65
N THR A 330 -12.41 21.26 12.76
CA THR A 330 -13.12 22.51 12.48
C THR A 330 -14.41 22.30 11.68
N PRO A 331 -15.48 23.07 11.95
CA PRO A 331 -16.72 22.99 11.18
C PRO A 331 -16.52 23.15 9.67
N ALA A 332 -15.65 24.08 9.24
CA ALA A 332 -15.36 24.31 7.83
C ALA A 332 -14.68 23.11 7.16
N PHE A 333 -13.81 22.39 7.87
CA PHE A 333 -13.22 21.16 7.35
C PHE A 333 -14.28 20.06 7.24
N LEU A 334 -15.12 19.88 8.25
CA LEU A 334 -16.20 18.89 8.22
C LEU A 334 -17.21 19.17 7.08
N ASP A 335 -17.54 20.43 6.82
CA ASP A 335 -18.35 20.81 5.65
C ASP A 335 -17.74 20.32 4.35
N GLN A 336 -16.44 20.56 4.15
CA GLN A 336 -15.73 20.11 2.95
C GLN A 336 -15.62 18.58 2.88
N VAL A 337 -15.45 17.88 4.01
CA VAL A 337 -15.45 16.42 4.05
C VAL A 337 -16.78 15.87 3.49
N PHE A 338 -17.93 16.39 3.92
CA PHE A 338 -19.24 15.91 3.47
C PHE A 338 -19.61 16.40 2.06
N GLN A 339 -18.95 17.43 1.56
CA GLN A 339 -19.07 17.89 0.18
C GLN A 339 -18.23 17.04 -0.80
N GLU A 340 -17.02 16.66 -0.39
CA GLU A 340 -16.04 15.98 -1.27
C GLU A 340 -16.07 14.46 -1.21
N CYS A 341 -16.48 13.91 -0.08
CA CYS A 341 -16.57 12.47 0.11
C CYS A 341 -17.91 11.93 -0.38
N LEU A 342 -17.94 10.63 -0.66
CA LEU A 342 -19.18 9.95 -1.02
C LEU A 342 -20.13 9.96 0.18
N THR A 343 -21.32 10.52 -0.03
CA THR A 343 -22.39 10.56 0.97
C THR A 343 -23.70 10.07 0.38
N TYR A 344 -24.56 9.53 1.23
CA TYR A 344 -25.91 9.09 0.91
C TYR A 344 -26.88 9.90 1.76
N GLU A 345 -27.70 10.73 1.13
CA GLU A 345 -28.62 11.64 1.83
C GLU A 345 -27.93 12.56 2.85
N GLY A 346 -26.66 12.89 2.62
CA GLY A 346 -25.85 13.72 3.52
C GLY A 346 -25.10 12.95 4.60
N GLU A 347 -25.14 11.61 4.59
CA GLU A 347 -24.47 10.75 5.57
C GLU A 347 -23.36 9.92 4.93
N MET A 348 -22.32 9.64 5.71
CA MET A 348 -21.12 8.90 5.28
C MET A 348 -21.21 7.44 5.71
N ASP A 349 -20.93 6.50 4.79
CA ASP A 349 -20.89 5.08 5.12
C ASP A 349 -19.58 4.67 5.82
N TYR A 350 -19.57 3.47 6.42
CA TYR A 350 -18.38 2.93 7.09
C TYR A 350 -17.15 2.86 6.18
N LYS A 351 -17.34 2.58 4.89
CA LYS A 351 -16.26 2.49 3.92
C LYS A 351 -15.55 3.84 3.72
N THR A 352 -16.34 4.91 3.58
CA THR A 352 -15.85 6.27 3.43
C THR A 352 -15.23 6.78 4.74
N TYR A 353 -15.81 6.41 5.88
CA TYR A 353 -15.21 6.65 7.20
C TYR A 353 -13.83 6.02 7.35
N LEU A 354 -13.62 4.79 6.86
CA LEU A 354 -12.31 4.14 6.90
C LEU A 354 -11.26 4.91 6.07
N ASP A 355 -11.64 5.39 4.88
CA ASP A 355 -10.74 6.22 4.05
C ASP A 355 -10.39 7.52 4.77
N PHE A 356 -11.37 8.16 5.42
CA PHE A 356 -11.16 9.34 6.26
C PHE A 356 -10.18 9.05 7.42
N VAL A 357 -10.39 7.97 8.18
CA VAL A 357 -9.50 7.58 9.29
C VAL A 357 -8.08 7.27 8.78
N LEU A 358 -7.95 6.58 7.65
CA LEU A 358 -6.64 6.29 7.04
C LEU A 358 -5.91 7.56 6.64
N ALA A 359 -6.61 8.52 6.02
CA ALA A 359 -6.04 9.81 5.64
C ALA A 359 -5.58 10.60 6.88
N MET A 360 -6.42 10.67 7.91
CA MET A 360 -6.15 11.43 9.14
C MET A 360 -5.05 10.82 10.01
N THR A 361 -4.89 9.49 9.98
CA THR A 361 -3.86 8.79 10.76
C THR A 361 -2.48 8.86 10.09
N HIS A 362 -2.43 8.98 8.76
CA HIS A 362 -1.20 8.92 7.97
C HIS A 362 -0.98 10.18 7.12
N ARG A 363 -1.10 11.37 7.73
CA ARG A 363 -1.05 12.68 7.03
C ARG A 363 0.31 12.98 6.36
N GLU A 364 1.33 12.19 6.66
CA GLU A 364 2.65 12.22 6.04
C GLU A 364 2.72 11.49 4.69
N CYS A 365 1.79 10.56 4.43
CA CYS A 365 1.80 9.75 3.21
C CYS A 365 1.24 10.54 2.02
N PRO A 366 1.85 10.46 0.82
CA PRO A 366 1.37 11.17 -0.38
C PRO A 366 -0.10 10.93 -0.71
N GLN A 367 -0.60 9.72 -0.51
CA GLN A 367 -1.99 9.33 -0.77
C GLN A 367 -2.97 10.04 0.18
N SER A 368 -2.63 10.10 1.48
CA SER A 368 -3.40 10.85 2.47
C SER A 368 -3.36 12.35 2.19
N ILE A 369 -2.19 12.87 1.81
CA ILE A 369 -2.03 14.27 1.42
C ILE A 369 -2.92 14.58 0.22
N GLN A 370 -2.96 13.72 -0.79
CA GLN A 370 -3.83 13.89 -1.96
C GLN A 370 -5.32 13.87 -1.58
N TYR A 371 -5.73 12.94 -0.71
CA TYR A 371 -7.10 12.86 -0.21
C TYR A 371 -7.51 14.14 0.52
N ILE A 372 -6.68 14.61 1.46
CA ILE A 372 -6.95 15.81 2.25
C ILE A 372 -6.85 17.07 1.39
N PHE A 373 -5.91 17.11 0.44
CA PHE A 373 -5.76 18.24 -0.47
C PHE A 373 -7.01 18.48 -1.31
N ARG A 374 -7.67 17.41 -1.77
CA ARG A 374 -8.96 17.54 -2.48
C ARG A 374 -10.01 18.24 -1.61
N ILE A 375 -10.01 17.94 -0.30
CA ILE A 375 -10.91 18.55 0.70
C ILE A 375 -10.51 20.02 0.97
N LEU A 376 -9.21 20.33 0.98
CA LEU A 376 -8.73 21.69 1.22
C LEU A 376 -8.89 22.61 0.00
N ASP A 377 -8.86 22.06 -1.22
CA ASP A 377 -9.02 22.84 -2.46
C ASP A 377 -10.51 23.10 -2.74
N THR A 378 -11.09 24.01 -1.95
CA THR A 378 -12.52 24.35 -1.95
C THR A 378 -13.09 24.77 -3.31
N LYS A 379 -12.23 25.13 -4.27
CA LYS A 379 -12.61 25.58 -5.63
C LYS A 379 -12.10 24.66 -6.74
N HIS A 380 -11.51 23.51 -6.41
CA HIS A 380 -10.94 22.53 -7.34
C HIS A 380 -9.99 23.14 -8.39
N LYS A 381 -9.15 24.09 -7.97
CA LYS A 381 -8.22 24.80 -8.86
C LYS A 381 -6.94 24.00 -9.11
N GLY A 382 -6.66 22.99 -8.29
CA GLY A 382 -5.41 22.24 -8.23
C GLY A 382 -4.32 22.90 -7.36
N TYR A 383 -4.64 23.98 -6.65
CA TYR A 383 -3.75 24.69 -5.73
C TYR A 383 -4.53 25.38 -4.61
N LEU A 384 -3.93 25.44 -3.43
CA LEU A 384 -4.40 26.26 -2.31
C LEU A 384 -3.79 27.67 -2.43
N ASP A 385 -4.63 28.68 -2.34
CA ASP A 385 -4.22 30.08 -2.26
C ASP A 385 -4.55 30.69 -0.90
N VAL A 386 -4.28 31.99 -0.75
CA VAL A 386 -4.53 32.73 0.48
C VAL A 386 -6.00 32.68 0.90
N PHE A 387 -6.94 32.60 -0.05
CA PHE A 387 -8.36 32.49 0.26
C PHE A 387 -8.66 31.14 0.92
N ASP A 388 -8.14 30.05 0.37
CA ASP A 388 -8.37 28.70 0.92
C ASP A 388 -7.80 28.60 2.34
N LEU A 389 -6.57 29.10 2.56
CA LEU A 389 -5.96 29.12 3.90
C LEU A 389 -6.77 29.96 4.89
N ASN A 390 -7.21 31.15 4.47
CA ASN A 390 -8.01 32.04 5.32
C ASN A 390 -9.40 31.47 5.65
N TYR A 391 -10.00 30.73 4.71
CA TYR A 391 -11.29 30.08 4.92
C TYR A 391 -11.24 29.10 6.09
N PHE A 392 -10.27 28.17 6.09
CA PHE A 392 -10.09 27.23 7.19
C PHE A 392 -9.62 27.91 8.47
N TYR A 393 -8.71 28.89 8.34
CA TYR A 393 -8.20 29.63 9.49
C TYR A 393 -9.32 30.33 10.29
N ARG A 394 -10.30 30.95 9.62
CA ARG A 394 -11.42 31.61 10.31
C ARG A 394 -12.23 30.65 11.18
N SER A 395 -12.54 29.46 10.65
CA SER A 395 -13.27 28.45 11.41
C SER A 395 -12.48 27.95 12.62
N MET A 396 -11.16 27.79 12.45
CA MET A 396 -10.27 27.43 13.55
C MET A 396 -10.16 28.53 14.61
N GLN A 397 -10.06 29.79 14.19
CA GLN A 397 -10.02 30.95 15.08
C GLN A 397 -11.30 31.07 15.91
N GLU A 398 -12.46 30.86 15.30
CA GLU A 398 -13.76 30.89 15.99
C GLU A 398 -13.83 29.81 17.09
N GLN A 399 -13.37 28.58 16.81
CA GLN A 399 -13.32 27.53 17.83
C GLN A 399 -12.32 27.85 18.95
N ILE A 400 -11.13 28.35 18.61
CA ILE A 400 -10.13 28.74 19.63
C ILE A 400 -10.69 29.86 20.51
N GLN A 401 -11.35 30.86 19.96
CA GLN A 401 -11.94 31.96 20.75
C GLN A 401 -13.05 31.49 21.70
N GLN A 402 -13.79 30.44 21.34
CA GLN A 402 -14.82 29.86 22.20
C GLN A 402 -14.24 29.09 23.39
N HIS A 403 -13.04 28.52 23.24
CA HIS A 403 -12.44 27.64 24.24
C HIS A 403 -11.22 28.24 24.96
N ILE A 404 -10.59 29.27 24.40
CA ILE A 404 -9.31 29.83 24.84
C ILE A 404 -9.37 31.36 24.75
N LEU A 405 -9.50 32.01 25.91
CA LEU A 405 -9.79 33.44 26.05
C LEU A 405 -8.67 34.40 25.60
N GLU A 406 -7.43 33.93 25.39
CA GLU A 406 -6.26 34.82 25.31
C GLU A 406 -5.40 34.70 24.04
N THR A 407 -5.66 33.77 23.11
CA THR A 407 -4.77 33.54 21.97
C THR A 407 -5.41 33.92 20.65
N VAL A 408 -5.22 35.17 20.23
CA VAL A 408 -5.51 35.60 18.85
C VAL A 408 -4.20 35.60 18.08
N VAL A 409 -3.94 34.52 17.35
CA VAL A 409 -2.83 34.48 16.39
C VAL A 409 -3.22 35.31 15.17
N SER A 410 -2.25 35.99 14.54
CA SER A 410 -2.50 36.70 13.30
C SER A 410 -2.56 35.71 12.14
N PHE A 411 -3.58 35.80 11.29
CA PHE A 411 -3.63 35.02 10.04
C PHE A 411 -2.39 35.27 9.18
N GLU A 412 -1.88 36.51 9.17
CA GLU A 412 -0.71 36.86 8.37
C GLU A 412 0.54 36.07 8.79
N ASP A 413 0.73 35.83 10.08
CA ASP A 413 1.87 35.08 10.60
C ASP A 413 1.77 33.60 10.20
N ILE A 414 0.61 32.97 10.44
CA ILE A 414 0.35 31.57 10.05
C ILE A 414 0.47 31.37 8.55
N LYS A 415 -0.10 32.29 7.76
CA LYS A 415 0.00 32.27 6.30
C LYS A 415 1.47 32.29 5.88
N ASN A 416 2.27 33.22 6.41
CA ASN A 416 3.69 33.33 6.07
C ASN A 416 4.44 32.06 6.48
N GLU A 417 4.20 31.51 7.67
CA GLU A 417 4.79 30.25 8.10
C GLU A 417 4.45 29.07 7.18
N ILE A 418 3.19 28.93 6.78
CA ILE A 418 2.76 27.89 5.84
C ILE A 418 3.50 28.04 4.50
N PHE A 419 3.58 29.26 3.95
CA PHE A 419 4.31 29.48 2.71
C PHE A 419 5.82 29.24 2.84
N ASP A 420 6.41 29.56 3.99
CA ASP A 420 7.83 29.32 4.28
C ASP A 420 8.16 27.83 4.48
N MET A 421 7.22 27.07 5.06
CA MET A 421 7.31 25.61 5.18
C MET A 421 7.19 24.92 3.82
N VAL A 422 6.23 25.33 2.99
CA VAL A 422 5.96 24.69 1.71
C VAL A 422 6.95 25.08 0.63
N ARG A 423 7.31 26.37 0.56
CA ARG A 423 8.12 26.98 -0.51
C ARG A 423 7.59 26.59 -1.90
N PRO A 424 6.35 26.96 -2.23
CA PRO A 424 5.71 26.50 -3.46
C PRO A 424 6.47 26.97 -4.70
N MET A 425 6.44 26.15 -5.76
CA MET A 425 7.08 26.51 -7.02
C MET A 425 6.52 27.79 -7.64
N LYS A 426 5.21 28.02 -7.50
CA LYS A 426 4.54 29.24 -7.93
C LYS A 426 4.21 30.10 -6.70
N PRO A 427 4.56 31.39 -6.68
CA PRO A 427 4.22 32.27 -5.56
C PRO A 427 2.72 32.23 -5.26
N ASN A 428 2.37 32.13 -3.99
CA ASN A 428 0.99 32.13 -3.49
C ASN A 428 0.09 30.97 -3.98
N GLN A 429 0.67 29.90 -4.55
CA GLN A 429 -0.08 28.73 -5.02
C GLN A 429 0.57 27.45 -4.52
N ILE A 430 -0.04 26.83 -3.52
CA ILE A 430 0.43 25.57 -2.94
C ILE A 430 -0.26 24.40 -3.65
N THR A 431 0.47 23.66 -4.48
CA THR A 431 -0.08 22.44 -5.10
C THR A 431 0.06 21.23 -4.17
N CYS A 432 -0.69 20.16 -4.45
CA CYS A 432 -0.52 18.89 -3.73
C CYS A 432 0.93 18.39 -3.80
N GLN A 433 1.60 18.59 -4.94
CA GLN A 433 2.99 18.16 -5.10
C GLN A 433 3.96 19.01 -4.27
N ASP A 434 3.67 20.31 -4.08
CA ASP A 434 4.47 21.17 -3.20
C ASP A 434 4.35 20.71 -1.74
N LEU A 435 3.15 20.36 -1.27
CA LEU A 435 2.93 19.80 0.07
C LEU A 435 3.66 18.47 0.29
N VAL A 436 3.63 17.58 -0.70
CA VAL A 436 4.37 16.30 -0.61
C VAL A 436 5.88 16.55 -0.55
N LYS A 437 6.41 17.46 -1.38
CA LYS A 437 7.85 17.77 -1.43
C LYS A 437 8.36 18.50 -0.19
N SER A 438 7.52 19.28 0.49
CA SER A 438 7.92 20.02 1.68
C SER A 438 8.27 19.11 2.86
N GLY A 439 7.66 17.92 2.93
CA GLY A 439 7.77 17.02 4.08
C GLY A 439 7.08 17.55 5.34
N GLN A 440 6.33 18.66 5.26
CA GLN A 440 5.64 19.32 6.37
C GLN A 440 4.11 19.20 6.29
N ALA A 441 3.60 18.35 5.40
CA ALA A 441 2.17 18.27 5.13
C ALA A 441 1.33 17.94 6.38
N SER A 442 1.80 17.03 7.24
CA SER A 442 1.09 16.68 8.48
C SER A 442 0.87 17.89 9.40
N THR A 443 1.92 18.70 9.59
CA THR A 443 1.86 19.94 10.37
C THR A 443 0.93 20.96 9.73
N ILE A 444 1.09 21.23 8.44
CA ILE A 444 0.29 22.23 7.71
C ILE A 444 -1.19 21.84 7.69
N VAL A 445 -1.49 20.57 7.44
CA VAL A 445 -2.86 20.07 7.50
C VAL A 445 -3.42 20.23 8.91
N GLY A 446 -2.66 19.84 9.95
CA GLY A 446 -3.05 20.02 11.35
C GLY A 446 -3.38 21.49 11.68
N LEU A 447 -2.55 22.42 11.22
CA LEU A 447 -2.76 23.87 11.35
C LEU A 447 -4.00 24.39 10.65
N LEU A 448 -4.58 23.68 9.69
CA LEU A 448 -5.75 24.15 8.96
C LEU A 448 -7.05 23.55 9.48
N ILE A 449 -7.00 22.32 10.01
CA ILE A 449 -8.23 21.54 10.22
C ILE A 449 -8.50 21.14 11.67
N ASP A 450 -7.51 21.19 12.55
CA ASP A 450 -7.56 20.56 13.88
C ASP A 450 -7.06 21.50 14.99
N VAL A 451 -7.96 21.84 15.92
CA VAL A 451 -7.70 22.81 17.00
C VAL A 451 -6.59 22.34 17.94
N ASN A 452 -6.54 21.05 18.26
CA ASN A 452 -5.53 20.49 19.14
C ASN A 452 -4.13 20.52 18.50
N SER A 453 -4.06 20.24 17.21
CA SER A 453 -2.84 20.29 16.41
C SER A 453 -2.34 21.73 16.29
N PHE A 454 -3.24 22.68 16.06
CA PHE A 454 -2.93 24.09 16.06
C PHE A 454 -2.37 24.56 17.41
N TRP A 455 -3.08 24.26 18.50
CA TRP A 455 -2.64 24.62 19.85
C TRP A 455 -1.26 24.06 20.19
N SER A 456 -1.04 22.78 19.87
CA SER A 456 0.23 22.10 20.14
C SER A 456 1.38 22.72 19.35
N TYR A 457 1.11 23.20 18.14
CA TYR A 457 2.10 23.88 17.31
C TYR A 457 2.45 25.26 17.86
N GLU A 458 1.46 26.08 18.22
CA GLU A 458 1.69 27.41 18.80
C GLU A 458 2.43 27.33 20.14
N ASN A 459 2.16 26.31 20.93
CA ASN A 459 2.79 26.10 22.25
C ASN A 459 4.00 25.14 22.20
N ARG A 460 4.58 24.90 21.02
CA ARG A 460 5.72 23.96 20.86
C ARG A 460 6.95 24.30 21.70
N GLU A 461 7.12 25.57 22.07
CA GLU A 461 8.21 26.04 22.93
C GLU A 461 7.92 25.86 24.44
N ALA A 462 6.68 25.50 24.80
CA ALA A 462 6.21 25.27 26.16
C ALA A 462 5.52 23.89 26.29
N PRO A 463 6.26 22.78 26.16
CA PRO A 463 5.71 21.42 26.02
C PRO A 463 4.92 20.88 27.24
N ASN A 464 4.88 21.60 28.36
CA ASN A 464 4.11 21.23 29.56
C ASN A 464 2.75 21.94 29.65
N LEU A 465 2.36 22.73 28.65
CA LEU A 465 1.08 23.43 28.62
C LEU A 465 0.02 22.53 27.96
N ASN A 466 -0.78 21.85 28.76
CA ASN A 466 -1.96 21.14 28.24
C ASN A 466 -3.04 22.16 27.87
N MET A 467 -3.84 21.85 26.83
CA MET A 467 -5.10 22.55 26.58
C MET A 467 -5.93 22.60 27.87
N PRO A 468 -6.54 23.74 28.23
CA PRO A 468 -7.50 23.80 29.34
C PRO A 468 -8.57 22.72 29.16
N THR A 469 -8.76 21.88 30.18
CA THR A 469 -9.56 20.64 30.14
C THR A 469 -11.08 20.80 29.99
N GLU A 470 -11.58 21.91 29.45
CA GLU A 470 -13.03 22.07 29.18
C GLU A 470 -13.51 21.34 27.91
N VAL A 471 -12.61 20.64 27.20
CA VAL A 471 -12.91 19.94 25.93
C VAL A 471 -13.40 18.48 26.14
N ALA A 472 -13.46 17.96 27.36
CA ALA A 472 -13.75 16.54 27.59
C ALA A 472 -15.19 16.19 28.01
N ASP A 473 -15.95 17.14 28.57
CA ASP A 473 -17.29 16.90 29.11
C ASP A 473 -18.24 18.04 28.70
N ASN A 474 -18.79 17.95 27.49
CA ASN A 474 -20.13 18.47 27.15
C ASN A 474 -20.64 17.87 25.85
#